data_AF-A0A353VV78-F1
#
_entry.id   AF-A0A353VV78-F1
#
_cell.length_a   1.000
_cell.length_b   1.000
_cell.length_c   1.000
_cell.angle_alpha   90.00
_cell.angle_beta   90.00
_cell.angle_gamma   90.00
#
_symmetry.space_group_name_H-M   'P 1'
#
loop_
_entity.id
_entity.type
_entity.pdbx_description
1 polymer ?
#
loop_
_entity_poly.entity_id
_entity_poly.type
_entity_poly.pdbx_seq_one_letter_code
_entity_poly.pdbx_strand_id
1 'polypeptide(L)'
;MSNNSYKFSVECDDCSRLSKFLQKIRKEYPEYYSKPVPSFGKSRPHLLIIGLAPGLHGANATGRPFTGDFAGIILYEMLYKYGFSNKKSST
;
A
#
# COMPACT_ATOMS: atom_id res chain seq x y z
N MET A 1 11.59 -7.09 -29.92
CA MET A 1 10.97 -5.96 -29.18
C MET A 1 9.89 -6.54 -28.30
N SER A 2 10.27 -7.02 -27.12
CA SER A 2 9.33 -7.63 -26.18
C SER A 2 8.61 -6.51 -25.42
N ASN A 3 7.35 -6.27 -25.78
CA ASN A 3 6.47 -5.33 -25.09
C ASN A 3 6.27 -5.77 -23.64
N ASN A 4 7.12 -5.28 -22.75
CA ASN A 4 7.02 -5.59 -21.33
C ASN A 4 6.11 -4.57 -20.65
N SER A 5 4.80 -4.76 -20.79
CA SER A 5 3.81 -3.89 -20.16
C SER A 5 3.58 -4.33 -18.72
N TYR A 6 4.57 -4.13 -17.84
CA TYR A 6 4.37 -4.23 -16.38
C TYR A 6 3.58 -3.02 -15.89
N LYS A 7 2.29 -3.00 -16.20
CA LYS A 7 1.36 -1.98 -15.71
C LYS A 7 0.72 -2.50 -14.44
N PHE A 8 0.73 -1.72 -13.37
CA PHE A 8 -0.01 -2.02 -12.16
C PHE A 8 -1.48 -2.30 -12.49
N SER A 9 -2.02 -3.40 -11.95
CA SER A 9 -3.43 -3.76 -12.03
C SER A 9 -3.97 -4.00 -10.62
N VAL A 10 -5.05 -3.29 -10.28
CA VAL A 10 -5.78 -3.47 -9.01
C VAL A 10 -6.54 -4.80 -8.96
N GLU A 11 -6.73 -5.46 -10.09
CA GLU A 11 -7.38 -6.77 -10.20
C GLU A 11 -6.37 -7.90 -10.43
N CYS A 12 -5.06 -7.66 -10.22
CA CYS A 12 -4.04 -8.69 -10.36
C CYS A 12 -4.26 -9.86 -9.38
N ASP A 13 -4.25 -11.08 -9.91
CA ASP A 13 -4.46 -12.32 -9.16
C ASP A 13 -3.41 -13.42 -9.42
N ASP A 14 -2.33 -13.08 -10.14
CA ASP A 14 -1.21 -13.96 -10.51
C ASP A 14 -0.66 -14.79 -9.32
N CYS A 15 -0.64 -14.19 -8.12
CA CYS A 15 -0.22 -14.85 -6.89
C CYS A 15 -1.38 -15.58 -6.22
N SER A 16 -1.67 -16.82 -6.65
CA SER A 16 -2.80 -17.63 -6.16
C SER A 16 -2.95 -17.72 -4.63
N ARG A 17 -1.83 -17.80 -3.88
CA ARG A 17 -1.85 -17.78 -2.41
C ARG A 17 -2.39 -16.45 -1.85
N LEU A 18 -1.97 -15.33 -2.44
CA LEU A 18 -2.35 -13.99 -1.99
C LEU A 18 -3.77 -13.64 -2.43
N SER A 19 -4.15 -13.91 -3.68
CA SER A 19 -5.49 -13.61 -4.17
C SER A 19 -6.56 -14.38 -3.39
N LYS A 20 -6.33 -15.66 -3.08
CA LYS A 20 -7.21 -16.46 -2.20
C LYS A 20 -7.28 -15.89 -0.78
N PHE A 21 -6.15 -15.44 -0.23
CA PHE A 21 -6.12 -14.81 1.09
C PHE A 21 -6.94 -13.51 1.09
N LEU A 22 -6.75 -12.63 0.11
CA LEU A 22 -7.50 -11.38 -0.02
C LEU A 22 -9.01 -11.62 -0.19
N GLN A 23 -9.41 -12.64 -0.94
CA GLN A 23 -10.82 -13.05 -1.05
C GLN A 23 -11.41 -13.48 0.28
N LYS A 24 -10.64 -14.20 1.11
CA LYS A 24 -11.07 -14.56 2.47
C LYS A 24 -11.22 -13.31 3.34
N ILE A 25 -10.21 -12.44 3.35
CA ILE A 25 -10.22 -11.21 4.16
C ILE A 25 -11.38 -10.30 3.76
N ARG A 26 -11.73 -10.20 2.48
CA ARG A 26 -12.90 -9.41 2.04
C ARG A 26 -14.23 -9.94 2.60
N LYS A 27 -14.35 -11.24 2.87
CA LYS A 27 -15.54 -11.81 3.51
C LYS A 27 -15.59 -11.52 5.01
N GLU A 28 -14.42 -11.52 5.65
CA GLU A 28 -14.26 -11.29 7.09
C GLU A 28 -14.38 -9.80 7.45
N TYR A 29 -13.84 -8.93 6.59
CA TYR A 29 -13.85 -7.48 6.71
C TYR A 29 -14.35 -6.85 5.41
N PRO A 30 -15.67 -6.76 5.19
CA PRO A 30 -16.24 -6.22 3.94
C PRO A 30 -15.82 -4.78 3.62
N GLU A 31 -15.54 -3.99 4.66
CA GLU A 31 -15.12 -2.58 4.53
C GLU A 31 -13.63 -2.42 4.18
N TYR A 32 -12.83 -3.50 4.23
CA TYR A 32 -11.40 -3.42 3.93
C TYR A 32 -11.15 -3.35 2.42
N TYR A 33 -10.13 -2.58 2.05
CA TYR A 33 -9.67 -2.48 0.66
C TYR A 33 -9.39 -3.85 0.02
N SER A 34 -8.65 -4.75 0.68
CA SER A 34 -8.46 -6.16 0.31
C SER A 34 -8.17 -6.41 -1.18
N LYS A 35 -7.27 -5.61 -1.76
CA LYS A 35 -6.80 -5.65 -3.16
C LYS A 35 -5.31 -5.30 -3.22
N PRO A 36 -4.62 -5.55 -4.36
CA PRO A 36 -3.32 -4.94 -4.63
C PRO A 36 -3.32 -3.44 -4.33
N VAL A 37 -2.43 -3.02 -3.42
CA VAL A 37 -2.35 -1.64 -2.94
C VAL A 37 -1.51 -0.82 -3.92
N PRO A 38 -2.05 0.26 -4.51
CA PRO A 38 -1.29 1.11 -5.42
C PRO A 38 -0.18 1.87 -4.69
N SER A 39 0.88 2.21 -5.41
CA SER A 39 1.85 3.20 -4.94
C SER A 39 1.18 4.57 -4.78
N PHE A 40 1.62 5.35 -3.79
CA PHE A 40 1.14 6.70 -3.54
C PHE A 40 2.31 7.69 -3.48
N GLY A 41 2.11 8.91 -3.95
CA GLY A 41 3.09 10.00 -3.85
C GLY A 41 3.16 10.86 -5.11
N LYS A 42 4.24 11.63 -5.23
CA LYS A 42 4.52 12.43 -6.43
C LYS A 42 4.92 11.52 -7.59
N SER A 43 4.55 11.89 -8.82
CA SER A 43 4.92 11.16 -10.04
C SER A 43 6.43 11.14 -10.32
N ARG A 44 7.16 12.15 -9.84
CA ARG A 44 8.63 12.26 -9.91
C ARG A 44 9.17 12.59 -8.53
N PRO A 45 9.30 11.59 -7.62
CA PRO A 45 9.77 11.82 -6.27
C PRO A 45 11.30 11.94 -6.24
N HIS A 46 11.83 12.75 -5.32
CA HIS A 46 13.27 12.76 -5.00
C HIS A 46 13.69 11.64 -4.02
N LEU A 47 12.71 11.02 -3.35
CA LEU A 47 12.89 9.92 -2.41
C LEU A 47 11.80 8.87 -2.64
N LEU A 48 12.21 7.61 -2.85
CA LEU A 48 11.32 6.46 -2.97
C LEU A 48 11.49 5.55 -1.76
N ILE A 49 10.38 5.21 -1.10
CA ILE A 49 10.35 4.25 0.00
C ILE A 49 9.67 2.97 -0.50
N ILE A 50 10.37 1.86 -0.39
CA ILE A 50 9.87 0.54 -0.79
C ILE A 50 9.69 -0.30 0.48
N GLY A 51 8.44 -0.67 0.75
CA GLY A 51 8.10 -1.58 1.85
C GLY A 51 8.12 -3.04 1.40
N LEU A 52 7.95 -3.95 2.36
CA LEU A 52 7.90 -5.40 2.10
C LEU A 52 6.55 -5.84 1.54
N ALA A 53 5.47 -5.60 2.28
CA ALA A 53 4.10 -6.01 1.92
C ALA A 53 3.06 -5.21 2.72
N PRO A 54 1.80 -5.12 2.25
CA PRO A 54 0.71 -4.55 3.03
C PRO A 54 0.44 -5.30 4.34
N GLY A 55 0.41 -4.59 5.47
CA GLY A 55 -0.10 -5.14 6.73
C GLY A 55 -1.61 -5.38 6.68
N LEU A 56 -2.08 -6.46 7.33
CA LEU A 56 -3.48 -6.91 7.27
C LEU A 56 -4.49 -5.81 7.65
N HIS A 57 -4.25 -5.13 8.77
CA HIS A 57 -5.09 -4.03 9.26
C HIS A 57 -4.56 -2.64 8.88
N GLY A 58 -3.41 -2.59 8.19
CA GLY A 58 -2.82 -1.38 7.69
C GLY A 58 -3.25 -1.11 6.25
N ALA A 59 -2.30 -1.13 5.33
CA ALA A 59 -2.55 -0.85 3.91
C ALA A 59 -3.56 -1.80 3.25
N ASN A 60 -3.73 -3.02 3.76
CA ASN A 60 -4.77 -3.92 3.26
C ASN A 60 -6.19 -3.52 3.71
N ALA A 61 -6.32 -2.82 4.83
CA ALA A 61 -7.58 -2.21 5.25
C ALA A 61 -7.82 -0.87 4.54
N THR A 62 -6.81 0.00 4.54
CA THR A 62 -6.93 1.41 4.12
C THR A 62 -6.73 1.63 2.62
N GLY A 63 -6.10 0.69 1.91
CA GLY A 63 -5.75 0.85 0.50
C GLY A 63 -4.60 1.82 0.23
N ARG A 64 -3.90 2.30 1.28
CA ARG A 64 -2.80 3.24 1.17
C ARG A 64 -1.53 2.68 1.83
N PRO A 65 -0.36 2.70 1.16
CA PRO A 65 0.88 2.22 1.75
C PRO A 65 1.16 2.86 3.12
N PHE A 66 1.60 2.04 4.07
CA PHE A 66 1.99 2.44 5.43
C PHE A 66 0.91 3.22 6.19
N THR A 67 -0.37 2.96 5.96
CA THR A 67 -1.48 3.68 6.61
C THR A 67 -2.33 2.72 7.42
N GLY A 68 -2.62 3.06 8.68
CA GLY A 68 -3.44 2.26 9.59
C GLY A 68 -2.70 1.22 10.43
N ASP A 69 -1.36 1.18 10.37
CA ASP A 69 -0.53 0.30 11.20
C ASP A 69 0.62 1.03 11.89
N PHE A 70 1.30 0.32 12.80
CA PHE A 70 2.40 0.88 13.60
C PHE A 70 3.59 1.33 12.75
N ALA A 71 3.88 0.63 11.64
CA ALA A 71 4.96 1.02 10.73
C ALA A 71 4.69 2.39 10.10
N GLY A 72 3.42 2.67 9.79
CA GLY A 72 2.96 3.96 9.32
C GLY A 72 3.21 5.12 10.27
N ILE A 73 2.97 4.92 11.57
CA ILE A 73 3.11 5.97 12.58
C ILE A 73 4.54 6.53 12.56
N ILE A 74 5.53 5.65 12.75
CA ILE A 74 6.94 6.06 12.80
C ILE A 74 7.37 6.66 11.45
N LEU A 75 6.94 6.05 10.33
CA LEU A 75 7.34 6.51 9.01
C LEU A 75 6.83 7.92 8.71
N TYR A 76 5.54 8.18 8.87
CA TYR A 76 4.95 9.49 8.53
C TYR A 76 5.40 10.59 9.50
N GLU A 77 5.65 10.27 10.77
CA GLU A 77 6.25 11.21 11.71
C GLU A 77 7.64 11.66 11.25
N MET A 78 8.49 10.72 10.82
CA MET A 78 9.84 11.04 10.32
C MET A 78 9.80 11.78 8.99
N LEU A 79 8.92 11.39 8.07
CA LEU A 79 8.73 12.11 6.81
C LEU A 79 8.33 13.56 7.06
N TYR A 80 7.46 13.82 8.03
CA TYR A 80 7.10 15.19 8.39
C TYR A 80 8.27 15.93 9.03
N LYS A 81 8.97 15.29 9.98
CA LYS A 81 10.12 15.87 10.68
C LYS A 81 11.21 16.36 9.72
N TYR A 82 11.45 15.63 8.63
CA TYR A 82 12.47 15.95 7.63
C TYR A 82 11.92 16.68 6.39
N GLY A 83 10.67 17.14 6.41
CA GLY A 83 10.10 17.96 5.32
C GLY A 83 9.70 17.21 4.05
N PHE A 84 9.55 15.87 4.13
CA PHE A 84 9.09 15.04 3.02
C PHE A 84 7.57 14.83 2.98
N SER A 85 6.84 15.18 4.04
CA SER A 85 5.37 15.18 4.07
C SER A 85 4.80 16.50 4.59
N ASN A 86 3.54 16.78 4.23
CA ASN A 86 2.79 17.96 4.68
C ASN A 86 2.02 17.73 5.99
N LYS A 87 1.97 16.49 6.49
CA LYS A 87 1.28 16.09 7.73
C LYS A 87 2.09 14.99 8.44
N LYS A 88 2.00 14.97 9.78
CA LYS A 88 2.66 13.98 10.66
C LYS A 88 2.07 12.57 10.58
N SER A 89 0.85 12.44 10.08
CA SER A 89 0.14 11.17 9.98
C SER A 89 -0.45 10.99 8.58
N SER A 90 -0.68 9.72 8.23
CA SER A 90 -1.45 9.33 7.05
C SER A 90 -2.82 8.85 7.48
N THR A 91 -3.85 9.36 6.82
CA THR A 91 -5.26 8.99 6.96
C THR A 91 -5.77 8.57 5.60
#